data_AF-A0A418TAQ2-F1
#
_entry.id   AF-A0A418TAQ2-F1
#
_cell.length_a   1.000
_cell.length_b   1.000
_cell.length_c   1.000
_cell.angle_alpha   90.00
_cell.angle_beta   90.00
_cell.angle_gamma   90.00
#
_symmetry.space_group_name_H-M   'P 1'
#
loop_
_entity.id
_entity.type
_entity.pdbx_description
1 polymer ?
#
loop_
_entity_poly.entity_id
_entity_poly.type
_entity_poly.pdbx_seq_one_letter_code
_entity_poly.pdbx_strand_id
1 'polypeptide(L)'
;MRRALYSSTGSIIISCFFIWSNIHNNHPAILNFGFFLGIPVLLFVIIMISLDLIYQDKQTFTGTLTEKMHNKIYVTDANGDKYTYRLPNEQFDHIEVGKQVELRYYKRTKTVTSIKPTLLAFEDDYSI
;
A
#
# COMPACT_ATOMS: atom_id res chain seq x y z
N MET A 1 6.05 -10.54 2.09
CA MET A 1 7.49 -10.73 2.38
C MET A 1 8.07 -12.10 2.02
N ARG A 2 7.73 -13.22 2.69
CA ARG A 2 8.41 -14.51 2.46
C ARG A 2 8.44 -14.97 0.98
N ARG A 3 7.32 -14.82 0.25
CA ARG A 3 7.23 -15.19 -1.17
C ARG A 3 8.15 -14.36 -2.10
N ALA A 4 8.29 -13.06 -1.85
CA ALA A 4 9.17 -12.18 -2.63
C ALA A 4 10.66 -12.49 -2.35
N LEU A 5 11.00 -12.85 -1.12
CA LEU A 5 12.34 -13.30 -0.75
C LEU A 5 12.72 -14.60 -1.47
N TYR A 6 11.83 -15.60 -1.53
CA TYR A 6 12.12 -16.82 -2.29
C TYR A 6 12.30 -16.55 -3.79
N SER A 7 11.53 -15.61 -4.34
CA SER A 7 11.65 -15.19 -5.74
C SER A 7 12.98 -14.49 -6.03
N SER A 8 13.45 -13.61 -5.14
CA SER A 8 14.72 -12.91 -5.34
C SER A 8 15.90 -13.85 -5.20
N THR A 9 15.91 -14.73 -4.20
CA THR A 9 16.99 -15.72 -4.02
C THR A 9 17.08 -16.68 -5.21
N GLY A 10 15.94 -17.12 -5.75
CA GLY A 10 15.91 -17.92 -6.97
C GLY A 10 16.51 -17.20 -8.19
N SER A 11 16.19 -15.92 -8.37
CA SER A 11 16.73 -15.11 -9.48
C SER A 11 18.26 -14.90 -9.39
N ILE A 12 18.80 -14.80 -8.17
CA ILE A 12 20.24 -14.66 -7.93
C ILE A 12 20.97 -15.96 -8.29
N ILE A 13 20.45 -17.13 -7.87
CA ILE A 13 21.04 -18.44 -8.17
C ILE A 13 21.07 -18.69 -9.69
N ILE A 14 19.97 -18.38 -10.38
CA ILE A 14 19.86 -18.51 -11.84
C ILE A 14 20.88 -17.58 -12.52
N SER A 15 20.98 -16.32 -12.09
CA SER A 15 21.94 -15.37 -12.64
C SER A 15 23.40 -15.82 -12.46
N CYS A 16 23.75 -16.36 -11.28
CA CYS A 16 25.08 -16.92 -11.02
C CYS A 16 25.39 -18.12 -11.93
N PHE A 17 24.40 -19.00 -12.18
CA PHE A 17 24.56 -20.13 -13.08
C PHE A 17 24.81 -19.69 -14.53
N PHE A 18 24.10 -18.66 -15.01
CA PHE A 18 24.31 -18.11 -16.35
C PHE A 18 25.69 -17.44 -16.51
N ILE A 19 26.18 -16.72 -15.49
CA ILE A 19 27.52 -16.12 -15.50
C ILE A 19 28.60 -17.21 -15.54
N TRP A 20 28.47 -18.24 -14.69
CA TRP A 20 29.39 -19.39 -14.67
C TRP A 20 29.44 -20.10 -16.02
N SER A 21 28.27 -20.40 -16.60
CA SER A 21 28.15 -21.06 -17.91
C SER A 21 28.73 -20.21 -19.04
N ASN A 22 28.62 -18.89 -18.94
CA ASN A 22 29.19 -17.96 -19.92
C ASN A 22 30.73 -17.95 -19.89
N ILE A 23 31.32 -17.87 -18.69
CA ILE A 23 32.78 -17.93 -18.49
C ILE A 23 33.34 -19.25 -18.99
N HIS A 24 32.61 -20.36 -18.78
CA HIS A 24 33.09 -21.68 -19.18
C HIS A 24 33.00 -21.93 -20.70
N ASN A 25 31.97 -21.42 -21.38
CA ASN A 25 31.70 -21.74 -22.78
C ASN A 25 32.21 -20.71 -23.79
N ASN A 26 32.78 -19.57 -23.38
CA ASN A 26 33.26 -18.48 -24.28
C ASN A 26 32.25 -18.07 -25.38
N HIS A 27 30.95 -18.31 -25.15
CA HIS A 27 29.90 -18.07 -26.13
C HIS A 27 29.10 -16.82 -25.76
N PRO A 28 29.22 -15.71 -26.52
CA PRO A 28 28.52 -14.46 -26.21
C PRO A 28 27.00 -14.56 -26.39
N ALA A 29 26.51 -15.56 -27.13
CA ALA A 29 25.08 -15.81 -27.33
C ALA A 29 24.33 -16.16 -26.02
N ILE A 30 24.98 -16.85 -25.08
CA ILE A 30 24.39 -17.20 -23.77
C ILE A 30 24.24 -15.95 -22.90
N LEU A 31 25.16 -14.97 -23.05
CA LEU A 31 25.08 -13.69 -22.35
C LEU A 31 23.86 -12.90 -22.82
N ASN A 32 23.67 -12.82 -24.15
CA ASN A 32 22.51 -12.16 -24.74
C ASN A 32 21.21 -12.82 -24.29
N PHE A 33 21.15 -14.16 -24.26
CA PHE A 33 19.95 -14.86 -23.80
C PHE A 33 19.64 -14.61 -22.32
N GLY A 34 20.67 -14.62 -21.46
CA GLY A 34 20.56 -14.28 -20.04
C GLY A 34 20.13 -12.82 -19.82
N PHE A 35 20.58 -11.89 -20.68
CA PHE A 35 20.18 -10.49 -20.61
C PHE A 35 18.71 -10.29 -21.06
N PHE A 36 18.33 -10.92 -22.17
CA PHE A 36 16.96 -10.86 -22.71
C PHE A 36 15.92 -11.49 -21.78
N LEU A 37 16.29 -12.51 -21.00
CA LEU A 37 15.38 -13.17 -20.07
C LEU A 37 15.49 -12.62 -18.64
N GLY A 38 16.70 -12.23 -18.23
CA GLY A 38 16.98 -11.68 -16.91
C GLY A 38 16.43 -10.27 -16.70
N ILE A 39 16.54 -9.38 -17.69
CA ILE A 39 16.02 -8.01 -17.57
C ILE A 39 14.50 -7.97 -17.36
N PRO A 40 13.67 -8.68 -18.16
CA PRO A 40 12.23 -8.70 -17.94
C PRO A 40 11.84 -9.25 -16.58
N VAL A 41 12.52 -10.32 -16.12
CA VAL A 41 12.29 -10.89 -14.78
C VAL A 41 12.64 -9.89 -13.69
N LEU A 42 13.77 -9.18 -13.83
CA LEU A 42 14.22 -8.20 -12.84
C LEU A 42 13.27 -6.98 -12.81
N LEU A 43 12.81 -6.50 -13.97
CA LEU A 43 11.77 -5.48 -14.09
C LEU A 43 10.47 -5.93 -13.41
N PHE A 44 10.03 -7.16 -13.66
CA PHE A 44 8.83 -7.72 -13.04
C PHE A 44 8.94 -7.76 -11.52
N VAL A 45 10.10 -8.17 -10.99
CA VAL A 45 10.36 -8.19 -9.53
C VAL A 45 10.36 -6.78 -8.95
N ILE A 46 10.98 -5.79 -9.61
CA ILE A 46 10.96 -4.39 -9.17
C ILE A 46 9.52 -3.86 -9.12
N ILE A 47 8.72 -4.14 -10.14
CA ILE A 47 7.30 -3.72 -10.19
C ILE A 47 6.52 -4.37 -9.05
N MET A 48 6.69 -5.67 -8.82
CA MET A 48 6.05 -6.39 -7.71
C MET A 48 6.41 -5.80 -6.35
N ILE A 49 7.70 -5.53 -6.09
CA ILE A 49 8.17 -4.93 -4.83
C ILE A 49 7.59 -3.53 -4.65
N SER A 50 7.57 -2.73 -5.73
CA SER A 50 7.04 -1.36 -5.70
C SER A 50 5.54 -1.36 -5.36
N LEU A 51 4.78 -2.26 -5.98
CA LEU A 51 3.36 -2.47 -5.66
C LEU A 51 3.15 -2.92 -4.22
N ASP A 52 3.94 -3.88 -3.73
CA ASP A 52 3.84 -4.37 -2.35
C ASP A 52 4.12 -3.25 -1.34
N LEU A 53 5.12 -2.40 -1.61
CA LEU A 53 5.41 -1.22 -0.78
C LEU A 53 4.24 -0.22 -0.75
N ILE A 54 3.61 0.05 -1.90
CA ILE A 54 2.45 0.95 -1.97
C ILE A 54 1.25 0.38 -1.21
N TYR A 55 1.04 -0.95 -1.28
CA TYR A 55 -0.03 -1.60 -0.54
C TYR A 55 0.19 -1.58 0.98
N GLN A 56 1.43 -1.80 1.44
CA GLN A 56 1.77 -1.76 2.86
C GLN A 56 1.70 -0.36 3.48
N ASP A 57 1.79 0.70 2.67
CA ASP A 57 1.72 2.08 3.16
C ASP A 57 0.29 2.52 3.50
N LYS A 58 -0.75 1.74 3.14
CA LYS A 58 -2.15 2.07 3.46
C LYS A 58 -2.53 1.53 4.83
N GLN A 59 -3.05 2.42 5.69
CA GLN A 59 -3.61 2.07 6.99
C GLN A 59 -5.07 2.53 7.10
N THR A 60 -5.83 1.86 7.96
CA THR A 60 -7.18 2.25 8.33
C THR A 60 -7.19 2.84 9.74
N PHE A 61 -8.03 3.84 9.95
CA PHE A 61 -8.28 4.46 11.25
C PHE A 61 -9.76 4.76 11.37
N THR A 62 -10.33 4.53 12.54
CA THR A 62 -11.75 4.75 12.80
C THR A 62 -11.86 5.81 13.88
N GLY A 63 -12.71 6.80 13.69
CA GLY A 63 -12.91 7.86 14.67
C GLY A 63 -14.00 8.83 14.27
N THR A 64 -14.20 9.86 15.08
CA THR A 64 -15.24 10.87 14.84
C THR A 64 -14.63 12.06 14.13
N LEU A 65 -15.21 12.46 13.00
CA LEU A 65 -14.77 13.66 12.27
C LEU A 65 -15.19 14.90 13.07
N THR A 66 -14.24 15.63 13.65
CA THR A 66 -14.55 16.81 14.50
C THR A 66 -14.43 18.13 13.78
N GLU A 67 -13.51 18.24 12.82
CA GLU A 67 -13.34 19.46 12.03
C GLU A 67 -12.95 19.11 10.61
N LYS A 68 -13.45 19.92 9.67
CA LYS A 68 -13.17 19.78 8.25
C LYS A 68 -12.73 21.12 7.69
N MET A 69 -11.55 21.15 7.08
CA MET A 69 -11.00 22.26 6.32
C MET A 69 -10.76 21.82 4.88
N HIS A 70 -10.58 22.78 3.97
CA HIS A 70 -10.47 22.56 2.52
C HIS A 70 -9.38 21.53 2.10
N ASN A 71 -8.32 21.36 2.91
CA ASN A 71 -7.18 20.49 2.59
C ASN A 71 -6.82 19.54 3.77
N LYS A 72 -7.56 19.61 4.88
CA LYS A 72 -7.25 18.88 6.11
C LYS A 72 -8.50 18.49 6.86
N ILE A 73 -8.45 17.34 7.51
CA ILE A 73 -9.49 16.88 8.41
C ILE A 73 -8.89 16.55 9.77
N TYR A 74 -9.70 16.76 10.80
CA TYR A 74 -9.38 16.37 12.16
C TYR A 74 -10.34 15.27 12.59
N VAL A 75 -9.77 14.15 13.01
CA VAL A 75 -10.50 12.99 13.46
C VAL A 75 -10.07 12.71 14.90
N THR A 76 -11.06 12.58 15.77
CA THR A 76 -10.84 12.31 17.19
C THR A 76 -11.10 10.83 17.44
N ASP A 77 -10.16 10.17 18.13
CA ASP A 77 -10.30 8.77 18.55
C ASP A 77 -11.27 8.64 19.73
N ALA A 78 -11.68 7.41 20.06
CA ALA A 78 -12.48 7.10 21.24
C ALA A 78 -11.81 7.57 22.56
N ASN A 79 -10.48 7.68 22.57
CA ASN A 79 -9.71 8.18 23.70
C ASN A 79 -9.67 9.73 23.80
N GLY A 80 -10.24 10.44 22.84
CA GLY A 80 -10.21 11.91 22.79
C GLY A 80 -8.97 12.51 22.11
N ASP A 81 -8.04 11.67 21.64
CA ASP A 81 -6.86 12.12 20.91
C ASP A 81 -7.23 12.63 19.51
N LYS A 82 -6.74 13.84 19.17
CA LYS A 82 -6.99 14.48 17.87
C LYS A 82 -5.89 14.15 16.87
N TYR A 83 -6.29 13.60 15.72
CA TYR A 83 -5.39 13.29 14.61
C TYR A 83 -5.71 14.13 13.38
N THR A 84 -4.68 14.71 12.78
CA THR A 84 -4.79 15.49 11.54
C THR A 84 -4.40 14.65 10.34
N TYR A 85 -5.26 14.66 9.31
CA TYR A 85 -5.02 14.01 8.03
C TYR A 85 -5.16 15.01 6.89
N ARG A 86 -4.40 14.80 5.80
CA ARG A 86 -4.43 15.63 4.60
C ARG A 86 -5.49 15.11 3.63
N LEU A 87 -6.34 16.02 3.16
CA LEU A 87 -7.44 15.70 2.24
C LEU A 87 -7.10 16.31 0.86
N PRO A 88 -6.71 15.49 -0.13
CA PRO A 88 -6.24 16.01 -1.41
C PRO A 88 -7.36 16.48 -2.35
N ASN A 89 -8.61 16.01 -2.15
CA ASN A 89 -9.73 16.25 -3.05
C ASN A 89 -10.97 16.77 -2.31
N GLU A 90 -11.73 17.63 -2.98
CA GLU A 90 -13.08 18.08 -2.59
C GLU A 90 -14.14 16.97 -2.71
N GLN A 91 -13.76 15.79 -3.24
CA GLN A 91 -14.64 14.62 -3.43
C GLN A 91 -15.31 14.12 -2.14
N PHE A 92 -14.83 14.55 -0.97
CA PHE A 92 -15.35 14.16 0.34
C PHE A 92 -16.28 15.25 0.92
N ASP A 93 -16.90 16.07 0.07
CA ASP A 93 -17.80 17.13 0.51
C ASP A 93 -19.10 16.68 1.17
N HIS A 94 -19.52 15.47 0.87
CA HIS A 94 -20.72 14.82 1.41
C HIS A 94 -20.57 14.28 2.85
N ILE A 95 -19.38 14.40 3.47
CA ILE A 95 -19.15 13.87 4.82
C ILE A 95 -19.35 14.98 5.84
N GLU A 96 -20.39 14.81 6.65
CA GLU A 96 -20.77 15.74 7.71
C GLU A 96 -19.86 15.61 8.94
N VAL A 97 -19.54 16.75 9.53
CA VAL A 97 -18.83 16.85 10.81
C VAL A 97 -19.69 16.26 11.92
N GLY A 98 -19.09 15.52 12.85
CA GLY A 98 -19.74 14.85 13.97
C GLY A 98 -20.08 13.38 13.73
N LYS A 99 -19.90 12.87 12.51
CA LYS A 99 -20.13 11.44 12.20
C LYS A 99 -18.89 10.58 12.46
N GLN A 100 -19.15 9.32 12.82
CA GLN A 100 -18.12 8.30 12.90
C GLN A 100 -17.74 7.85 11.49
N VAL A 101 -16.44 7.84 11.22
CA VAL A 101 -15.89 7.55 9.89
C VAL A 101 -14.75 6.56 10.00
N GLU A 102 -14.67 5.66 9.02
CA GLU A 102 -13.51 4.83 8.75
C GLU A 102 -12.70 5.47 7.62
N LEU A 103 -11.47 5.83 7.92
CA LEU A 103 -10.56 6.50 7.00
C LEU A 103 -9.47 5.52 6.58
N ARG A 104 -9.17 5.50 5.28
CA ARG A 104 -7.97 4.84 4.76
C ARG A 104 -6.97 5.87 4.30
N TYR A 105 -5.76 5.85 4.84
CA TYR A 105 -4.74 6.86 4.57
C TYR A 105 -3.36 6.23 4.33
N TYR A 106 -2.47 6.99 3.68
CA TYR A 106 -1.06 6.64 3.56
C TYR A 106 -0.32 6.98 4.85
N LYS A 107 0.33 5.99 5.48
CA LYS A 107 1.01 6.14 6.77
C LYS A 107 2.07 7.24 6.73
N ARG A 108 2.86 7.31 5.64
CA ARG A 108 3.95 8.29 5.50
C ARG A 108 3.47 9.72 5.30
N THR A 109 2.50 9.93 4.42
CA THR A 109 2.05 11.27 4.02
C THR A 109 0.81 11.75 4.77
N LYS A 110 0.17 10.86 5.55
CA LYS A 110 -1.15 11.05 6.17
C LYS A 110 -2.22 11.52 5.19
N THR A 111 -2.04 11.21 3.91
CA THR A 111 -2.99 11.59 2.86
C THR A 111 -4.12 10.58 2.81
N VAL A 112 -5.34 11.07 2.90
CA VAL A 112 -6.54 10.24 2.86
C VAL A 112 -6.78 9.75 1.44
N THR A 113 -7.05 8.45 1.31
CA THR A 113 -7.33 7.77 0.05
C THR A 113 -8.81 7.40 -0.09
N SER A 114 -9.49 7.17 1.03
CA SER A 114 -10.90 6.80 1.07
C SER A 114 -11.45 7.13 2.45
N ILE A 115 -12.70 7.58 2.50
CA ILE A 115 -13.46 7.76 3.73
C ILE A 115 -14.80 7.07 3.55
N LYS A 116 -15.19 6.27 4.54
CA LYS A 116 -16.51 5.64 4.58
C LYS A 116 -17.21 6.05 5.88
N PRO A 117 -18.50 6.42 5.83
CA PRO A 117 -19.29 6.57 7.04
C PRO A 117 -19.47 5.17 7.66
N THR A 118 -19.14 5.04 8.94
CA THR A 118 -19.50 3.84 9.69
C THR A 118 -20.97 3.98 10.06
N LEU A 119 -21.84 3.21 9.40
CA LEU A 119 -23.22 3.08 9.84
C LEU A 119 -23.18 2.35 11.18
N LEU A 120 -23.40 3.08 12.26
CA LEU A 120 -23.77 2.48 13.53
C LEU A 120 -25.03 1.67 13.26
N ALA A 121 -24.89 0.34 13.26
CA ALA A 121 -26.05 -0.52 13.40
C ALA A 121 -26.67 -0.13 14.75
N PHE A 122 -27.82 0.51 14.70
CA PHE A 122 -28.69 0.58 15.86
C PHE A 122 -29.03 -0.86 16.17
N GLU A 123 -28.38 -1.41 17.19
CA GLU A 123 -28.82 -2.63 17.85
C GLU A 123 -30.11 -2.20 18.55
N ASP A 124 -31.23 -2.35 17.84
CA ASP A 124 -32.56 -2.16 18.40
C ASP A 124 -32.71 -3.17 19.54
N ASP A 125 -32.51 -2.68 20.75
CA ASP A 125 -32.82 -3.33 22.01
C ASP A 125 -34.34 -3.56 22.07
N TYR A 126 -34.82 -4.61 21.40
CA TYR A 126 -36.16 -5.14 21.62
C TYR A 126 -36.13 -5.99 22.89
N SER A 127 -36.10 -5.31 24.04
CA SER A 127 -36.55 -5.86 25.30
C SER A 127 -38.07 -5.73 25.37
N ILE A 128 -38.78 -6.85 25.14
CA ILE A 128 -40.17 -7.09 25.56
C ILE A 128 -40.21 -8.41 26.32
#